data_AF-A0A484LZZ7-F1
#
_entry.id   AF-A0A484LZZ7-F1
#
_cell.length_a   1.000
_cell.length_b   1.000
_cell.length_c   1.000
_cell.angle_alpha   90.00
_cell.angle_beta   90.00
_cell.angle_gamma   90.00
#
_symmetry.space_group_name_H-M   'P 1'
#
loop_
_entity.id
_entity.type
_entity.pdbx_description
1 polymer ?
#
loop_
_entity_poly.entity_id
_entity_poly.type
_entity_poly.pdbx_seq_one_letter_code
_entity_poly.pdbx_strand_id
1 'polypeptide(L)'
;MILSYIDNPSCLILAVTPANSDLANSDAIQIARSADPDGDRTIGEITKLDIMDRGTNARNFLLGKVIPLRLGYVGVVNRSQEDILMNRSIKDALAAEEEFFHRRPIYSDLADCCGASQFGKKLNKILAQHIKTRLPELKSCISAALASVAKEQTSYGYIAEEKGDMKKQLLNILSKYSKAFLSMIEGRNDDVLTSEIYGGARIHYIFQNIFVKSLEEIDSFKDLTDENIHTAIQNAAGPQSSLYVLEVCTRNK
;
A
#
# COMPACT_ATOMS: atom_id res chain seq x y z
N MET A 1 16.40 -17.15 -0.75
CA MET A 1 16.45 -16.82 0.69
C MET A 1 17.34 -15.60 0.99
N ILE A 2 18.47 -15.38 0.29
CA ILE A 2 19.32 -14.19 0.53
C ILE A 2 18.71 -12.92 -0.07
N LEU A 3 18.23 -12.99 -1.32
CA LEU A 3 17.65 -11.86 -2.07
C LEU A 3 16.56 -11.10 -1.27
N SER A 4 15.66 -11.82 -0.59
CA SER A 4 14.60 -11.21 0.22
C SER A 4 15.09 -10.26 1.32
N TYR A 5 16.32 -10.43 1.81
CA TYR A 5 16.92 -9.52 2.79
C TYR A 5 17.70 -8.39 2.11
N ILE A 6 18.53 -8.74 1.11
CA ILE A 6 19.42 -7.76 0.48
C ILE A 6 18.69 -6.84 -0.49
N ASP A 7 17.53 -7.22 -1.03
CA ASP A 7 16.70 -6.37 -1.89
C ASP A 7 16.11 -5.18 -1.11
N ASN A 8 16.02 -5.28 0.22
CA ASN A 8 15.59 -4.16 1.03
C ASN A 8 16.69 -3.07 1.07
N PRO A 9 16.40 -1.83 0.62
CA PRO A 9 17.39 -0.74 0.61
C PRO A 9 17.86 -0.30 2.00
N SER A 10 17.14 -0.71 3.06
CA SER A 10 17.55 -0.49 4.45
C SER A 10 18.56 -1.53 4.96
N CYS A 11 18.85 -2.58 4.20
CA CYS A 11 19.83 -3.60 4.58
C CYS A 11 21.25 -3.18 4.17
N LEU A 12 22.19 -3.26 5.12
CA LEU A 12 23.63 -3.19 4.85
C LEU A 12 24.13 -4.59 4.48
N ILE A 13 24.88 -4.69 3.39
CA ILE A 13 25.42 -5.95 2.88
C ILE A 13 26.87 -6.08 3.29
N LEU A 14 27.21 -7.17 3.97
CA LEU A 14 28.59 -7.53 4.28
C LEU A 14 29.04 -8.67 3.35
N ALA A 15 29.83 -8.35 2.34
CA ALA A 15 30.31 -9.29 1.34
C ALA A 15 31.65 -9.88 1.77
N VAL A 16 31.60 -11.05 2.42
CA VAL A 16 32.78 -11.78 2.91
C VAL A 16 33.39 -12.60 1.78
N THR A 17 34.66 -12.34 1.46
CA THR A 17 35.43 -13.05 0.43
C THR A 17 36.77 -13.49 1.00
N PRO A 18 37.23 -14.73 0.78
CA PRO A 18 38.55 -15.14 1.22
C PRO A 18 39.64 -14.62 0.26
N ALA A 19 40.78 -14.22 0.81
CA ALA A 19 41.88 -13.60 0.07
C ALA A 19 42.60 -14.55 -0.91
N ASN A 20 42.43 -15.87 -0.73
CA ASN A 20 42.99 -16.90 -1.61
C ASN A 20 42.15 -17.14 -2.87
N SER A 21 41.00 -16.47 -3.01
CA SER A 21 40.15 -16.53 -4.20
C SER A 21 40.13 -15.19 -4.93
N ASP A 22 39.94 -15.24 -6.24
CA ASP A 22 39.78 -14.03 -7.05
C ASP A 22 38.48 -13.29 -6.69
N LEU A 23 38.61 -12.00 -6.42
CA LEU A 23 37.48 -11.14 -6.04
C LEU A 23 36.38 -11.07 -7.13
N ALA A 24 36.76 -11.19 -8.41
CA ALA A 24 35.83 -11.20 -9.53
C ALA A 24 34.92 -12.43 -9.56
N ASN A 25 35.39 -13.54 -8.98
CA ASN A 25 34.66 -14.81 -8.90
C ASN A 25 33.95 -14.98 -7.55
N SER A 26 33.89 -13.94 -6.72
CA SER A 26 33.22 -14.00 -5.43
C SER A 26 31.70 -13.95 -5.60
N ASP A 27 31.03 -15.06 -5.26
CA ASP A 27 29.56 -15.15 -5.22
C ASP A 27 28.95 -14.07 -4.34
N ALA A 28 29.57 -13.76 -3.20
CA ALA A 28 29.09 -12.75 -2.27
C ALA A 28 29.05 -11.36 -2.91
N ILE A 29 30.07 -11.01 -3.69
CA ILE A 29 30.12 -9.72 -4.42
C ILE A 29 29.15 -9.73 -5.60
N GLN A 30 29.02 -10.83 -6.34
CA GLN A 30 28.08 -10.93 -7.46
C GLN A 30 26.63 -10.78 -7.00
N ILE A 31 26.27 -11.46 -5.91
CA ILE A 31 24.94 -11.36 -5.29
C ILE A 31 24.72 -9.96 -4.68
N ALA A 32 25.74 -9.36 -4.06
CA ALA A 32 25.63 -7.99 -3.57
C ALA A 32 25.36 -7.00 -4.72
N ARG A 33 26.07 -7.13 -5.85
CA ARG A 33 25.88 -6.24 -7.01
C ARG A 33 24.53 -6.38 -7.70
N SER A 34 23.87 -7.53 -7.61
CA SER A 34 22.50 -7.66 -8.16
C SER A 34 21.48 -6.82 -7.39
N ALA A 35 21.70 -6.59 -6.08
CA ALA A 35 20.82 -5.79 -5.23
C ALA A 35 21.34 -4.36 -4.97
N ASP A 36 22.65 -4.13 -5.13
CA ASP A 36 23.34 -2.85 -4.93
C ASP A 36 24.41 -2.64 -6.02
N PRO A 37 24.00 -2.26 -7.26
CA PRO A 37 24.92 -2.11 -8.39
C PRO A 37 26.00 -1.03 -8.17
N ASP A 38 25.65 0.02 -7.41
CA ASP A 38 26.52 1.16 -7.12
C ASP A 38 27.47 0.92 -5.93
N GLY A 39 27.20 -0.10 -5.12
CA GLY A 39 28.00 -0.45 -3.95
C GLY A 39 27.89 0.56 -2.81
N ASP A 40 26.74 1.21 -2.66
CA ASP A 40 26.47 2.29 -1.71
C ASP A 40 26.32 1.77 -0.27
N ARG A 41 25.80 0.56 -0.14
CA ARG A 41 25.44 -0.09 1.13
C ARG A 41 26.13 -1.44 1.30
N THR A 42 27.13 -1.72 0.46
CA THR A 42 27.92 -2.95 0.47
C THR A 42 29.31 -2.69 1.05
N ILE A 43 29.66 -3.44 2.08
CA ILE A 43 30.97 -3.46 2.72
C ILE A 43 31.69 -4.74 2.29
N GLY A 44 32.90 -4.61 1.77
CA GLY A 44 33.74 -5.76 1.45
C GLY A 44 34.57 -6.20 2.66
N GLU A 45 34.51 -7.48 3.00
CA GLU A 45 35.39 -8.08 4.00
C GLU A 45 36.29 -9.11 3.34
N ILE A 46 37.59 -8.95 3.50
CA ILE A 46 38.59 -9.89 2.98
C ILE A 46 39.16 -10.70 4.15
N THR A 47 38.87 -12.00 4.17
CA THR A 47 39.31 -12.93 5.22
C THR A 47 40.48 -13.79 4.75
N LYS A 48 41.09 -14.57 5.64
CA LYS A 48 42.14 -15.56 5.30
C LYS A 48 43.37 -14.96 4.59
N LEU A 49 43.75 -13.73 4.95
CA LEU A 49 44.93 -13.05 4.40
C LEU A 49 46.26 -13.75 4.73
N ASP A 50 46.24 -14.60 5.75
CA ASP A 50 47.35 -15.41 6.23
C ASP A 50 47.68 -16.60 5.32
N ILE A 51 46.67 -17.19 4.65
CA ILE A 51 46.79 -18.38 3.79
C ILE A 51 46.78 -18.03 2.30
N MET A 52 47.36 -16.87 1.94
CA MET A 52 47.55 -16.50 0.54
C MET A 52 48.78 -17.20 -0.06
N ASP A 53 48.73 -17.47 -1.36
CA ASP A 53 49.85 -18.07 -2.09
C ASP A 53 51.08 -17.16 -2.05
N ARG A 54 52.26 -17.78 -1.91
CA ARG A 54 53.53 -17.05 -1.82
C ARG A 54 53.76 -16.22 -3.09
N GLY A 55 54.05 -14.94 -2.91
CA GLY A 55 54.23 -13.98 -4.00
C GLY A 55 52.98 -13.21 -4.40
N THR A 56 51.80 -13.58 -3.88
CA THR A 56 50.56 -12.82 -4.07
C THR A 56 50.25 -11.91 -2.88
N ASN A 57 49.45 -10.86 -3.11
CA ASN A 57 48.95 -10.00 -2.05
C ASN A 57 47.55 -9.46 -2.38
N ALA A 58 46.78 -9.18 -1.34
CA ALA A 58 45.43 -8.63 -1.44
C ALA A 58 45.40 -7.08 -1.37
N ARG A 59 46.54 -6.40 -1.54
CA ARG A 59 46.63 -4.93 -1.40
C ARG A 59 45.69 -4.23 -2.38
N ASN A 60 45.61 -4.72 -3.62
CA ASN A 60 44.71 -4.16 -4.63
C ASN A 60 43.23 -4.38 -4.31
N PHE A 61 42.89 -5.47 -3.61
CA PHE A 61 41.53 -5.74 -3.13
C PHE A 61 41.16 -4.77 -2.01
N LEU A 62 42.04 -4.62 -1.01
CA LEU A 62 41.83 -3.72 0.14
C LEU A 62 41.70 -2.25 -0.28
N LEU A 63 42.44 -1.83 -1.32
CA LEU A 63 42.35 -0.49 -1.89
C LEU A 63 41.15 -0.29 -2.83
N GLY A 64 40.35 -1.32 -3.11
CA GLY A 64 39.20 -1.24 -4.01
C GLY A 64 39.57 -0.98 -5.48
N LYS A 65 40.80 -1.30 -5.91
CA LYS A 65 41.27 -1.08 -7.28
C LYS A 65 40.67 -2.06 -8.30
N VAL A 66 40.21 -3.22 -7.84
CA VAL A 66 39.67 -4.28 -8.71
C VAL A 66 38.16 -4.13 -8.87
N ILE A 67 37.43 -4.07 -7.76
CA ILE A 67 36.00 -3.77 -7.71
C ILE A 67 35.84 -2.60 -6.73
N PRO A 68 35.36 -1.43 -7.16
CA PRO A 68 35.15 -0.30 -6.26
C PRO A 68 33.86 -0.47 -5.45
N LEU A 69 33.95 -0.29 -4.13
CA LEU A 69 32.80 -0.21 -3.21
C LEU A 69 32.87 1.13 -2.46
N ARG A 70 31.74 1.82 -2.27
CA ARG A 70 31.73 3.13 -1.58
C ARG A 70 32.15 3.03 -0.12
N LEU A 71 31.78 1.94 0.57
CA LEU A 71 32.16 1.70 1.97
C LEU A 71 33.57 1.07 2.10
N GLY A 72 34.17 0.69 0.97
CA GLY A 72 35.50 0.12 0.85
C GLY A 72 35.60 -1.32 1.36
N TYR A 73 36.84 -1.81 1.42
CA TYR A 73 37.20 -3.14 1.90
C TYR A 73 37.89 -3.06 3.25
N VAL A 74 37.74 -4.11 4.06
CA VAL A 74 38.47 -4.29 5.31
C VAL A 74 39.02 -5.72 5.37
N GLY A 75 40.31 -5.83 5.66
CA GLY A 75 40.99 -7.10 5.82
C GLY A 75 40.94 -7.57 7.27
N VAL A 76 40.63 -8.84 7.48
CA VAL A 76 40.65 -9.47 8.82
C VAL A 76 41.37 -10.81 8.78
N VAL A 77 42.05 -11.14 9.87
CA VAL A 77 42.69 -12.44 10.11
C VAL A 77 42.01 -13.08 11.29
N ASN A 78 41.33 -14.20 11.04
CA ASN A 78 40.59 -14.95 12.03
C ASN A 78 41.40 -16.15 12.53
N ARG A 79 40.94 -16.77 13.61
CA ARG A 79 41.51 -18.03 14.12
C ARG A 79 41.43 -19.13 13.06
N SER A 80 42.52 -19.86 12.88
CA SER A 80 42.54 -21.06 12.05
C SER A 80 41.82 -22.23 12.74
N GLN A 81 41.59 -23.31 12.01
CA GLN A 81 41.00 -24.52 12.59
C GLN A 81 41.87 -25.11 13.71
N GLU A 82 43.20 -25.02 13.58
CA GLU A 82 44.16 -25.47 14.59
C GLU A 82 44.08 -24.59 15.85
N ASP A 83 44.02 -23.25 15.69
CA ASP A 83 43.85 -22.32 16.82
C ASP A 83 42.57 -22.59 17.61
N ILE A 84 41.49 -23.00 16.92
CA ILE A 84 40.21 -23.37 17.54
C ILE A 84 40.38 -24.65 18.35
N LEU A 85 41.05 -25.68 17.81
CA LEU A 85 41.31 -26.94 18.52
C LEU A 85 42.21 -26.73 19.75
N MET A 86 43.17 -25.81 19.67
CA MET A 86 44.03 -25.43 20.79
C MET A 86 43.38 -24.44 21.76
N ASN A 87 42.09 -24.11 21.59
CA ASN A 87 41.35 -23.15 22.43
C ASN A 87 42.07 -21.80 22.60
N ARG A 88 42.68 -21.30 21.53
CA ARG A 88 43.36 -20.01 21.56
C ARG A 88 42.40 -18.88 21.95
N SER A 89 42.84 -18.05 22.90
CA SER A 89 42.03 -16.95 23.40
C SER A 89 41.81 -15.87 22.32
N ILE A 90 40.70 -15.15 22.43
CA ILE A 90 40.37 -14.05 21.51
C ILE A 90 41.42 -12.92 21.62
N LYS A 91 41.94 -12.66 22.82
CA LYS A 91 42.97 -11.63 23.04
C LYS A 91 44.26 -11.97 22.30
N ASP A 92 44.68 -13.23 22.35
CA ASP A 92 45.90 -13.69 21.66
C ASP A 92 45.72 -13.72 20.14
N ALA A 93 44.49 -13.94 19.66
CA ALA A 93 44.18 -13.87 18.24
C ALA A 93 44.24 -12.42 17.72
N LEU A 94 43.67 -11.46 18.46
CA LEU A 94 43.74 -10.04 18.11
C LEU A 94 45.18 -9.50 18.13
N ALA A 95 45.97 -9.89 19.13
CA ALA A 95 47.39 -9.49 19.20
C ALA A 95 48.21 -10.02 18.01
N ALA A 96 47.96 -11.27 17.58
CA ALA A 96 48.62 -11.81 16.40
C ALA A 96 48.11 -11.25 15.07
N GLU A 97 46.83 -10.88 14.99
CA GLU A 97 46.30 -10.12 13.85
C GLU A 97 47.02 -8.77 13.74
N GLU A 98 47.16 -8.05 14.85
CA GLU A 98 47.89 -6.78 14.88
C GLU A 98 49.36 -6.97 14.47
N GLU A 99 50.04 -7.99 15.01
CA GLU A 99 51.40 -8.33 14.61
C GLU A 99 51.50 -8.68 13.12
N PHE A 100 50.52 -9.41 12.57
CA PHE A 100 50.48 -9.78 11.15
C PHE A 100 50.47 -8.56 10.23
N PHE A 101 49.64 -7.55 10.54
CA PHE A 101 49.54 -6.34 9.74
C PHE A 101 50.78 -5.44 9.87
N HIS A 102 51.41 -5.38 11.05
CA HIS A 102 52.63 -4.59 11.26
C HIS A 102 53.88 -5.26 10.69
N ARG A 103 53.99 -6.59 10.79
CA ARG A 103 55.18 -7.34 10.34
C ARG A 103 55.29 -7.42 8.83
N ARG A 104 54.18 -7.38 8.09
CA ARG A 104 54.17 -7.43 6.62
C ARG A 104 54.25 -6.01 6.04
N PRO A 105 55.37 -5.61 5.39
CA PRO A 105 55.52 -4.25 4.87
C PRO A 105 54.48 -3.88 3.81
N ILE A 106 53.90 -4.87 3.12
CA ILE A 106 52.86 -4.67 2.10
C ILE A 106 51.56 -4.12 2.71
N TYR A 107 51.26 -4.47 3.96
CA TYR A 107 50.04 -4.09 4.66
C TYR A 107 50.27 -3.08 5.79
N SER A 108 51.53 -2.73 6.08
CA SER A 108 51.87 -1.79 7.16
C SER A 108 51.19 -0.43 6.97
N ASP A 109 51.11 0.08 5.74
CA ASP A 109 50.39 1.33 5.41
C ASP A 109 48.87 1.25 5.67
N LEU A 110 48.32 0.03 5.73
CA LEU A 110 46.89 -0.26 5.87
C LEU A 110 46.53 -0.81 7.26
N ALA A 111 47.51 -0.96 8.16
CA ALA A 111 47.32 -1.53 9.48
C ALA A 111 46.30 -0.75 10.31
N ASP A 112 46.26 0.58 10.16
CA ASP A 112 45.31 1.45 10.87
C ASP A 112 43.85 1.27 10.43
N CYS A 113 43.63 0.76 9.22
CA CYS A 113 42.30 0.58 8.63
C CYS A 113 41.85 -0.88 8.57
N CYS A 114 42.75 -1.83 8.85
CA CYS A 114 42.51 -3.26 8.82
C CYS A 114 42.49 -3.85 10.23
N GLY A 115 42.01 -5.09 10.35
CA GLY A 115 41.90 -5.82 11.60
C GLY A 115 40.50 -5.75 12.23
N ALA A 116 40.16 -6.77 13.01
CA ALA A 116 38.84 -6.95 13.58
C ALA A 116 38.42 -5.80 14.52
N SER A 117 39.37 -5.25 15.29
CA SER A 117 39.12 -4.13 16.21
C SER A 117 38.74 -2.84 15.46
N GLN A 118 39.48 -2.51 14.40
CA GLN A 118 39.19 -1.32 13.58
C GLN A 118 37.93 -1.54 12.73
N PHE A 119 37.74 -2.76 12.23
CA PHE A 119 36.54 -3.15 11.51
C PHE A 119 35.28 -2.93 12.34
N GLY A 120 35.27 -3.37 13.60
CA GLY A 120 34.13 -3.14 14.51
C GLY A 120 33.82 -1.66 14.72
N LYS A 121 34.84 -0.80 14.90
CA LYS A 121 34.66 0.66 15.01
C LYS A 121 34.10 1.27 13.73
N LYS A 122 34.59 0.85 12.56
CA LYS A 122 34.13 1.32 11.25
C LYS A 122 32.68 0.89 10.99
N LEU A 123 32.35 -0.37 11.28
CA LEU A 123 31.01 -0.92 11.13
C LEU A 123 30.00 -0.19 12.03
N ASN A 124 30.36 0.10 13.28
CA ASN A 124 29.51 0.89 14.18
C ASN A 124 29.21 2.30 13.63
N LYS A 125 30.22 2.98 13.05
CA LYS A 125 30.02 4.29 12.43
C LYS A 125 29.10 4.22 11.22
N ILE A 126 29.33 3.25 10.32
CA ILE A 126 28.52 3.03 9.13
C ILE A 126 27.07 2.72 9.52
N LEU A 127 26.87 1.81 10.48
CA LEU A 127 25.55 1.44 10.96
C LEU A 127 24.81 2.63 11.56
N ALA A 128 25.47 3.43 12.40
CA ALA A 128 24.86 4.61 13.01
C ALA A 128 24.45 5.66 11.95
N GLN A 129 25.29 5.88 10.93
CA GLN A 129 24.98 6.80 9.84
C GLN A 129 23.83 6.28 8.96
N HIS A 130 23.82 4.99 8.66
CA HIS A 130 22.78 4.34 7.87
C HIS A 130 21.42 4.41 8.55
N ILE A 131 21.36 4.10 9.85
CA ILE A 131 20.14 4.23 10.66
C ILE A 131 19.64 5.67 10.64
N LYS A 132 20.51 6.66 10.87
CA LYS A 132 20.13 8.09 10.84
C LYS A 132 19.56 8.53 9.50
N THR A 133 20.12 8.01 8.40
CA THR A 133 19.68 8.36 7.04
C THR A 133 18.31 7.76 6.72
N ARG A 134 18.02 6.54 7.20
CA ARG A 134 16.76 5.82 6.94
C ARG A 134 15.64 6.11 7.94
N LEU A 135 15.96 6.64 9.13
CA LEU A 135 14.97 6.93 10.17
C LEU A 135 13.83 7.86 9.72
N PRO A 136 14.07 8.96 8.96
CA PRO A 136 13.00 9.86 8.54
C PRO A 136 12.01 9.18 7.57
N GLU A 137 12.54 8.39 6.63
CA GLU A 137 11.76 7.60 5.68
C GLU A 137 10.88 6.58 6.42
N LEU A 138 11.47 5.83 7.35
CA LEU A 138 10.74 4.87 8.17
C LEU A 138 9.63 5.53 9.00
N LYS A 139 9.92 6.69 9.60
CA LYS A 139 8.92 7.48 10.35
C LYS A 139 7.76 7.88 9.44
N SER A 140 8.04 8.36 8.22
CA SER A 140 6.99 8.73 7.26
C SER A 140 6.13 7.54 6.86
N CYS A 141 6.74 6.39 6.59
CA CYS A 141 6.02 5.15 6.26
C CYS A 141 5.11 4.71 7.41
N ILE A 142 5.60 4.75 8.66
CA ILE A 142 4.80 4.42 9.84
C ILE A 142 3.66 5.42 10.02
N SER A 143 3.90 6.72 9.86
CA SER A 143 2.84 7.74 9.94
C SER A 143 1.77 7.57 8.87
N ALA A 144 2.16 7.22 7.64
CA ALA A 144 1.22 6.92 6.56
C ALA A 144 0.39 5.66 6.86
N ALA A 145 1.04 4.60 7.33
CA ALA A 145 0.36 3.36 7.74
C ALA A 145 -0.63 3.63 8.89
N LEU A 146 -0.23 4.40 9.91
CA LEU A 146 -1.10 4.82 11.00
C LEU A 146 -2.30 5.63 10.50
N ALA A 147 -2.09 6.56 9.56
CA ALA A 147 -3.18 7.34 8.98
C ALA A 147 -4.17 6.46 8.20
N SER A 148 -3.68 5.47 7.46
CA SER A 148 -4.53 4.49 6.76
C SER A 148 -5.34 3.66 7.74
N VAL A 149 -4.70 3.11 8.78
CA VAL A 149 -5.37 2.31 9.81
C VAL A 149 -6.37 3.16 10.60
N ALA A 150 -6.05 4.42 10.92
CA ALA A 150 -6.96 5.33 11.61
C ALA A 150 -8.19 5.67 10.74
N LYS A 151 -8.00 5.83 9.42
CA LYS A 151 -9.09 6.02 8.46
C LYS A 151 -10.00 4.79 8.42
N GLU A 152 -9.40 3.60 8.37
CA GLU A 152 -10.13 2.33 8.42
C GLU A 152 -10.89 2.16 9.75
N GLN A 153 -10.25 2.49 10.87
CA GLN A 153 -10.89 2.49 12.19
C GLN A 153 -12.09 3.43 12.26
N THR A 154 -11.98 4.62 11.66
CA THR A 154 -13.09 5.57 11.57
C THR A 154 -14.25 5.01 10.74
N SER A 155 -13.95 4.21 9.71
CA SER A 155 -14.98 3.55 8.88
C SER A 155 -15.76 2.47 9.63
N TYR A 156 -15.12 1.77 10.59
CA TYR A 156 -15.78 0.79 11.44
C TYR A 156 -16.77 1.44 12.43
N GLY A 157 -16.65 2.75 12.67
CA GLY A 157 -17.52 3.49 13.57
C GLY A 157 -17.17 3.28 15.05
N TYR A 158 -18.05 3.76 15.92
CA TYR A 158 -17.88 3.67 17.37
C TYR A 158 -18.61 2.42 17.89
N ILE A 159 -17.99 1.66 18.78
CA ILE A 159 -18.66 0.55 19.50
C ILE A 159 -19.00 1.08 20.89
N ALA A 160 -20.29 1.25 21.20
CA ALA A 160 -20.71 1.64 22.53
C ALA A 160 -20.57 0.46 23.51
N GLU A 161 -19.68 0.59 24.49
CA GLU A 161 -19.48 -0.43 25.54
C GLU A 161 -20.57 -0.40 26.63
N GLU A 162 -21.26 0.74 26.80
CA GLU A 162 -22.35 0.89 27.78
C GLU A 162 -23.76 0.84 27.15
N LYS A 163 -24.71 0.20 27.84
CA LYS A 163 -26.13 0.12 27.44
C LYS A 163 -26.78 1.50 27.20
N GLY A 164 -26.30 2.56 27.87
CA GLY A 164 -26.79 3.92 27.70
C GLY A 164 -26.36 4.55 26.37
N ASP A 165 -25.14 4.29 25.92
CA ASP A 165 -24.62 4.83 24.66
C ASP A 165 -25.12 4.07 23.44
N MET A 166 -25.46 2.78 23.57
CA MET A 166 -26.09 2.02 22.50
C MET A 166 -27.42 2.65 22.04
N LYS A 167 -28.25 3.15 22.97
CA LYS A 167 -29.51 3.83 22.61
C LYS A 167 -29.26 5.13 21.85
N LYS A 168 -28.28 5.93 22.28
CA LYS A 168 -27.88 7.17 21.58
C LYS A 168 -27.34 6.88 20.18
N GLN A 169 -26.55 5.82 20.03
CA GLN A 169 -26.06 5.37 18.73
C GLN A 169 -27.19 4.95 17.81
N LEU A 170 -28.13 4.15 18.29
CA LEU A 170 -29.28 3.72 17.50
C LEU A 170 -30.10 4.92 17.01
N LEU A 171 -30.34 5.89 17.90
CA LEU A 171 -31.01 7.14 17.53
C LEU A 171 -30.21 7.95 16.50
N ASN A 172 -28.89 8.02 16.63
CA ASN A 172 -28.03 8.68 15.65
C ASN A 172 -28.05 7.98 14.28
N ILE A 173 -28.04 6.64 14.25
CA ILE A 173 -28.16 5.86 13.01
C ILE A 173 -29.52 6.10 12.36
N LEU A 174 -30.61 6.03 13.14
CA LEU A 174 -31.97 6.27 12.64
C LEU A 174 -32.14 7.70 12.12
N SER A 175 -31.60 8.69 12.83
CA SER A 175 -31.63 10.09 12.41
C SER A 175 -30.83 10.31 11.12
N LYS A 176 -29.63 9.72 11.01
CA LYS A 176 -28.81 9.75 9.78
C LYS A 176 -29.55 9.10 8.61
N TYR A 177 -30.15 7.94 8.83
CA TYR A 177 -30.93 7.24 7.80
C TYR A 177 -32.12 8.07 7.34
N SER A 178 -32.92 8.61 8.27
CA SER A 178 -34.08 9.45 7.95
C SER A 178 -33.66 10.69 7.13
N LYS A 179 -32.56 11.35 7.53
CA LYS A 179 -32.01 12.49 6.79
C LYS A 179 -31.53 12.11 5.39
N ALA A 180 -30.83 10.98 5.25
CA ALA A 180 -30.37 10.49 3.96
C ALA A 180 -31.55 10.10 3.04
N PHE A 181 -32.57 9.46 3.59
CA PHE A 181 -33.78 9.09 2.86
C PHE A 181 -34.56 10.32 2.36
N LEU A 182 -34.73 11.34 3.21
CA LEU A 182 -35.34 12.60 2.81
C LEU A 182 -34.50 13.31 1.73
N SER A 183 -33.17 13.35 1.89
CA SER A 183 -32.27 13.95 0.90
C SER A 183 -32.35 13.23 -0.46
N MET A 184 -32.56 11.90 -0.46
CA MET A 184 -32.77 11.10 -1.67
C MET A 184 -34.11 11.39 -2.36
N ILE A 185 -35.18 11.63 -1.60
CA ILE A 185 -36.47 12.04 -2.16
C ILE A 185 -36.40 13.47 -2.70
N GLU A 186 -35.72 14.38 -2.00
CA GLU A 186 -35.60 15.78 -2.41
C GLU A 186 -34.57 16.01 -3.53
N GLY A 187 -33.72 15.02 -3.83
CA GLY A 187 -32.66 15.14 -4.83
C GLY A 187 -31.43 15.94 -4.36
N ARG A 188 -31.20 16.04 -3.05
CA ARG A 188 -30.06 16.74 -2.42
C ARG A 188 -28.94 15.79 -1.98
N ASN A 189 -28.68 14.75 -2.76
CA ASN A 189 -27.60 13.80 -2.47
C ASN A 189 -26.28 14.27 -3.11
N ASP A 190 -25.18 14.19 -2.37
CA ASP A 190 -23.83 14.49 -2.86
C ASP A 190 -23.31 13.40 -3.82
N ASP A 191 -23.71 12.13 -3.59
CA ASP A 191 -23.37 10.99 -4.45
C ASP A 191 -24.47 10.76 -5.50
N VAL A 192 -24.41 11.53 -6.59
CA VAL A 192 -25.33 11.38 -7.72
C VAL A 192 -24.85 10.25 -8.63
N LEU A 193 -25.54 9.11 -8.62
CA LEU A 193 -25.30 8.06 -9.61
C LEU A 193 -25.81 8.56 -10.97
N THR A 194 -24.91 8.67 -11.94
CA THR A 194 -25.23 9.18 -13.29
C THR A 194 -25.87 8.13 -14.22
N SER A 195 -25.93 6.87 -13.79
CA SER A 195 -26.40 5.77 -14.64
C SER A 195 -27.93 5.68 -14.74
N GLU A 196 -28.66 6.02 -13.69
CA GLU A 196 -30.11 5.78 -13.61
C GLU A 196 -30.84 6.91 -12.85
N ILE A 197 -32.13 7.07 -13.16
CA ILE A 197 -33.00 8.02 -12.47
C ILE A 197 -33.62 7.33 -11.25
N TYR A 198 -33.34 7.83 -10.05
CA TYR A 198 -33.85 7.28 -8.78
C TYR A 198 -34.45 8.38 -7.88
N GLY A 199 -34.98 7.98 -6.73
CA GLY A 199 -35.51 8.90 -5.71
C GLY A 199 -36.69 9.75 -6.21
N GLY A 200 -36.69 11.04 -5.86
CA GLY A 200 -37.75 11.97 -6.24
C GLY A 200 -37.87 12.19 -7.75
N ALA A 201 -36.75 12.22 -8.47
CA ALA A 201 -36.76 12.39 -9.92
C ALA A 201 -37.50 11.24 -10.63
N ARG A 202 -37.36 10.01 -10.12
CA ARG A 202 -38.09 8.84 -10.65
C ARG A 202 -39.58 8.93 -10.38
N ILE A 203 -39.96 9.37 -9.18
CA ILE A 203 -41.38 9.59 -8.82
C ILE A 203 -41.99 10.63 -9.75
N HIS A 204 -41.29 11.75 -9.98
CA HIS A 204 -41.74 12.79 -10.90
C HIS A 204 -41.90 12.26 -12.34
N TYR A 205 -40.95 11.45 -12.82
CA TYR A 205 -41.04 10.81 -14.13
C TYR A 205 -42.28 9.90 -14.26
N ILE A 206 -42.60 9.11 -13.23
CA ILE A 206 -43.78 8.23 -13.24
C ILE A 206 -45.07 9.07 -13.36
N PHE A 207 -45.19 10.13 -12.55
CA PHE A 207 -46.40 10.96 -12.57
C PHE A 207 -46.57 11.76 -13.86
N GLN A 208 -45.49 12.30 -14.43
CA GLN A 208 -45.59 13.12 -15.64
C GLN A 208 -45.65 12.29 -16.92
N ASN A 209 -44.79 11.29 -17.05
CA ASN A 209 -44.61 10.62 -18.35
C ASN A 209 -45.35 9.30 -18.47
N ILE A 210 -45.63 8.61 -17.37
CA ILE A 210 -46.37 7.34 -17.41
C ILE A 210 -47.84 7.63 -17.13
N PHE A 211 -48.15 8.27 -16.01
CA PHE A 211 -49.54 8.45 -15.57
C PHE A 211 -50.34 9.38 -16.50
N VAL A 212 -49.79 10.52 -16.94
CA VAL A 212 -50.48 11.42 -17.89
C VAL A 212 -50.72 10.72 -19.22
N LYS A 213 -49.72 10.01 -19.77
CA LYS A 213 -49.90 9.25 -21.01
C LYS A 213 -50.97 8.17 -20.88
N SER A 214 -50.98 7.43 -19.77
CA SER A 214 -52.02 6.44 -19.52
C SER A 214 -53.42 7.07 -19.39
N LEU A 215 -53.52 8.30 -18.87
CA LEU A 215 -54.78 9.05 -18.84
C LEU A 215 -55.23 9.48 -20.24
N GLU A 216 -54.30 9.93 -21.09
CA GLU A 216 -54.60 10.29 -22.49
C GLU A 216 -54.99 9.08 -23.34
N GLU A 217 -54.45 7.89 -23.03
CA GLU A 217 -54.82 6.62 -23.68
C GLU A 217 -56.21 6.11 -23.27
N ILE A 218 -56.74 6.57 -22.12
CA ILE A 218 -58.11 6.27 -21.70
C ILE A 218 -59.06 7.13 -22.53
N ASP A 219 -59.52 6.55 -23.63
CA ASP A 219 -60.58 7.12 -24.45
C ASP A 219 -61.88 7.18 -23.64
N SER A 220 -62.28 8.40 -23.27
CA SER A 220 -63.48 8.68 -22.49
C SER A 220 -64.77 8.30 -23.23
N PHE A 221 -64.69 8.08 -24.54
CA PHE A 221 -65.84 7.86 -25.42
C PHE A 221 -65.84 6.48 -26.10
N LYS A 222 -64.91 5.57 -25.74
CA LYS A 222 -64.83 4.22 -26.34
C LYS A 222 -66.14 3.43 -26.31
N ASP A 223 -66.94 3.61 -25.27
CA ASP A 223 -68.25 2.95 -25.09
C ASP A 223 -69.46 3.85 -25.46
N LEU A 224 -69.20 5.08 -25.92
CA LEU A 224 -70.22 6.04 -26.36
C LEU A 224 -70.25 6.07 -27.90
N THR A 225 -71.04 5.19 -28.49
CA THR A 225 -71.38 5.27 -29.91
C THR A 225 -72.51 6.27 -30.14
N ASP A 226 -72.55 6.87 -31.33
CA ASP A 226 -73.63 7.79 -31.73
C ASP A 226 -75.02 7.13 -31.64
N GLU A 227 -75.10 5.82 -31.89
CA GLU A 227 -76.31 5.01 -31.69
C GLU A 227 -76.73 4.94 -30.21
N ASN A 228 -75.78 4.76 -29.30
CA ASN A 228 -76.04 4.76 -27.86
C ASN A 228 -76.50 6.14 -27.39
N ILE A 229 -75.89 7.22 -27.90
CA ILE A 229 -76.28 8.61 -27.61
C ILE A 229 -77.69 8.87 -28.13
N HIS A 230 -77.96 8.51 -29.38
CA HIS A 230 -79.27 8.71 -30.00
C HIS A 230 -80.37 7.92 -29.29
N THR A 231 -80.11 6.67 -28.93
CA THR A 231 -81.02 5.83 -28.15
C THR A 231 -81.26 6.41 -26.76
N ALA A 232 -80.22 6.95 -26.10
CA ALA A 232 -80.37 7.63 -24.81
C ALA A 232 -81.22 8.90 -24.91
N ILE A 233 -81.05 9.70 -25.97
CA ILE A 233 -81.84 10.91 -26.22
C ILE A 233 -83.32 10.57 -26.48
N GLN A 234 -83.59 9.56 -27.30
CA GLN A 234 -84.97 9.13 -27.58
C GLN A 234 -85.66 8.58 -26.32
N ASN A 235 -84.97 7.76 -25.54
CA ASN A 235 -85.50 7.25 -24.28
C ASN A 235 -85.72 8.37 -23.25
N ALA A 236 -84.88 9.40 -23.24
CA ALA A 236 -85.03 10.55 -22.36
C ALA A 236 -86.17 11.51 -22.77
N ALA A 237 -86.47 11.64 -24.07
CA ALA A 237 -87.63 12.40 -24.56
C ALA A 237 -88.96 11.71 -24.24
N GLY A 238 -88.95 10.37 -24.15
CA GLY A 238 -90.14 9.59 -23.80
C GLY A 238 -91.24 9.71 -24.87
N PRO A 239 -92.53 9.75 -24.49
CA PRO A 239 -93.65 9.75 -25.44
C PRO A 239 -93.96 11.12 -26.07
N GLN A 240 -93.26 12.19 -25.69
CA GLN A 240 -93.47 13.53 -26.23
C GLN A 240 -92.30 13.95 -27.11
N SER A 241 -92.58 14.55 -28.28
CA SER A 241 -91.53 15.14 -29.12
C SER A 241 -90.98 16.41 -28.44
N SER A 242 -89.74 16.36 -27.94
CA SER A 242 -89.09 17.55 -27.39
C SER A 242 -88.46 18.40 -28.50
N LEU A 243 -88.59 19.72 -28.38
CA LEU A 243 -87.95 20.69 -29.30
C LEU A 243 -86.46 20.88 -29.02
N TYR A 244 -85.98 20.45 -27.83
CA TYR A 244 -84.60 20.57 -27.38
C TYR A 244 -84.13 19.26 -26.74
N VAL A 245 -82.81 19.05 -26.74
CA VAL A 245 -82.16 17.91 -26.07
C VAL A 245 -82.18 18.14 -24.55
N LEU A 246 -82.62 17.14 -23.79
CA LEU A 246 -82.71 17.19 -22.33
C LEU A 246 -81.34 16.90 -21.67
N GLU A 247 -80.90 17.75 -20.73
CA GLU A 247 -79.64 17.59 -19.97
C GLU A 247 -79.54 16.30 -19.15
N VAL A 248 -80.66 15.59 -18.96
CA VAL A 248 -80.68 14.30 -18.25
C VAL A 248 -79.82 13.26 -18.99
N CYS A 249 -79.67 13.37 -20.31
CA CYS A 249 -78.86 12.46 -21.12
C CYS A 249 -77.36 12.52 -20.79
N THR A 250 -76.86 13.64 -20.27
CA THR A 250 -75.44 13.86 -19.99
C THR A 250 -75.10 13.78 -18.50
N ARG A 251 -76.09 13.55 -17.64
CA ARG A 251 -75.93 13.64 -16.17
C ARG A 251 -75.63 12.31 -15.47
N ASN A 252 -75.79 11.19 -16.16
CA ASN A 252 -75.47 9.87 -15.63
C ASN A 252 -74.31 9.25 -16.42
N LYS A 253 -73.09 9.56 -16.00
CA LYS A 253 -71.93 8.66 -15.94
C LYS A 253 -70.85 9.28 -15.08
#